data_AF-A0A7V5LDX0-F1
#
_entry.id   AF-A0A7V5LDX0-F1
#
_cell.length_a   1.000
_cell.length_b   1.000
_cell.length_c   1.000
_cell.angle_alpha   90.00
_cell.angle_beta   90.00
_cell.angle_gamma   90.00
#
_symmetry.space_group_name_H-M   'P 1'
#
loop_
_entity.id
_entity.type
_entity.pdbx_description
1 polymer ?
#
loop_
_entity_poly.entity_id
_entity_poly.type
_entity_poly.pdbx_seq_one_letter_code
_entity_poly.pdbx_strand_id
1 'polypeptide(L)' 'MPKEGIVKQIIGVVVDVAFMEGELPSLYTALKIDRGDQGIL' A
#
# COMPACT_ATOMS: atom_id res chain seq x y z
N MET A 1 -15.30 4.26 -1.52
CA MET A 1 -14.51 3.38 -2.40
C MET A 1 -13.22 3.05 -1.67
N PRO A 2 -12.71 1.81 -1.69
CA PRO A 2 -11.38 1.56 -1.14
C PRO A 2 -10.38 2.45 -1.90
N LYS A 3 -9.56 3.19 -1.16
CA LYS A 3 -8.51 4.04 -1.72
C LYS A 3 -7.32 3.12 -2.03
N GLU A 4 -7.09 2.85 -3.31
CA GLU A 4 -6.02 1.97 -3.76
C GLU A 4 -4.73 2.76 -3.96
N GLY A 5 -3.60 2.18 -3.56
CA GLY A 5 -2.27 2.76 -3.74
C GLY A 5 -1.41 1.89 -4.66
N ILE A 6 -0.38 2.47 -5.27
CA ILE A 6 0.57 1.76 -6.13
C ILE A 6 1.91 1.66 -5.42
N VAL A 7 2.42 0.44 -5.23
CA VAL A 7 3.79 0.21 -4.73
C VAL A 7 4.79 0.81 -5.70
N LYS A 8 5.66 1.71 -5.22
CA LYS A 8 6.70 2.36 -6.02
C LYS A 8 8.08 1.76 -5.80
N GLN A 9 8.39 1.40 -4.55
CA GLN A 9 9.71 0.94 -4.19
C GLN A 9 9.64 0.00 -2.98
N ILE A 10 10.58 -0.94 -2.92
CA ILE A 10 10.75 -1.88 -1.81
C ILE A 10 12.23 -1.87 -1.41
N ILE A 11 12.52 -1.57 -0.15
CA ILE A 11 13.86 -1.64 0.45
C ILE A 11 13.80 -2.52 1.70
N GLY A 12 14.17 -3.79 1.54
CA GLY A 12 14.08 -4.77 2.62
C GLY A 12 12.64 -4.91 3.11
N VAL A 13 12.38 -4.53 4.37
CA VAL A 13 11.05 -4.58 5.01
C VAL A 13 10.21 -3.32 4.80
N VAL A 14 10.80 -2.25 4.24
CA VAL A 14 10.13 -0.96 4.04
C VAL A 14 9.59 -0.88 2.61
N VAL A 15 8.36 -0.38 2.46
CA VAL A 15 7.65 -0.26 1.18
C VAL A 15 7.12 1.16 1.00
N ASP A 16 7.50 1.79 -0.10
CA ASP A 16 6.97 3.09 -0.50
C ASP A 16 5.73 2.90 -1.38
N VAL A 17 4.60 3.48 -0.98
CA VAL A 17 3.31 3.40 -1.68
C VAL A 17 2.86 4.79 -2.08
N ALA A 18 2.54 4.98 -3.36
CA ALA A 18 1.97 6.21 -3.87
C ALA A 18 0.44 6.16 -3.84
N PHE A 19 -0.17 7.22 -3.31
CA PHE A 19 -1.62 7.45 -3.31
C PHE A 19 -1.94 8.68 -4.15
N MET A 20 -3.18 8.75 -4.65
CA MET A 20 -3.68 9.96 -5.28
C MET A 20 -3.81 11.10 -4.26
N GLU A 21 -3.90 12.33 -4.76
CA GLU A 21 -4.10 13.50 -3.91
C GLU A 21 -5.38 13.37 -3.07
N GLY A 22 -5.29 13.68 -1.77
CA GLY A 22 -6.40 13.49 -0.82
C GLY A 22 -6.67 12.03 -0.43
N GLU A 23 -5.90 11.07 -0.94
CA GLU A 23 -6.03 9.65 -0.62
C GLU A 23 -4.97 9.10 0.33
N LEU A 24 -4.02 9.94 0.75
CA LEU A 24 -3.00 9.56 1.72
C LEU A 24 -3.65 9.10 3.04
N PRO A 25 -3.40 7.87 3.50
CA PRO A 25 -3.92 7.38 4.78
C PRO A 25 -3.27 8.10 5.97
N SER A 26 -3.98 8.13 7.11
CA SER A 26 -3.41 8.59 8.38
C SER A 26 -2.25 7.70 8.83
N LEU A 27 -1.35 8.25 9.65
CA LEU A 27 -0.27 7.48 10.26
C LEU A 27 -0.81 6.28 11.06
N TYR A 28 -0.06 5.17 11.03
CA TYR A 28 -0.43 3.88 11.63
C TYR A 28 -1.68 3.20 11.04
N THR A 29 -2.21 3.70 9.92
CA THR A 29 -3.20 2.94 9.14
C THR A 29 -2.53 1.73 8.51
N ALA A 30 -3.08 0.54 8.74
CA ALA A 30 -2.61 -0.68 8.10
C ALA A 30 -2.97 -0.68 6.61
N LEU A 31 -2.00 -1.06 5.77
CA LEU A 31 -2.23 -1.33 4.36
C LEU A 31 -2.30 -2.84 4.15
N LYS A 32 -3.15 -3.26 3.21
CA LYS A 32 -3.30 -4.66 2.81
C LYS A 32 -2.94 -4.76 1.34
N ILE A 33 -2.05 -5.66 0.98
CA ILE A 33 -1.64 -5.90 -0.41
C ILE A 33 -2.11 -7.29 -0.82
N ASP A 34 -3.04 -7.34 -1.77
CA ASP A 34 -3.38 -8.59 -2.43
C ASP A 34 -2.33 -8.90 -3.50
N ARG A 35 -1.62 -10.03 -3.34
CA ARG A 35 -0.60 -10.50 -4.29
C ARG A 35 -1.11 -11.68 -5.14
N GLY A 36 -2.42 -11.82 -5.27
CA GLY A 36 -3.06 -12.90 -6.01
C GLY A 36 -2.75 -14.26 -5.38
N ASP A 37 -2.19 -15.18 -6.19
CA ASP A 37 -1.88 -16.55 -5.75
C ASP A 37 -0.84 -16.63 -4.61
N GLN A 38 -0.09 -15.55 -4.38
CA GLN A 38 0.86 -15.43 -3.27
C GLN A 38 0.18 -15.00 -1.94
N GLY A 39 -1.13 -14.81 -1.96
CA GLY A 39 -1.93 -14.43 -0.80
C GLY A 39 -1.83 -12.95 -0.44
N ILE A 40 -2.33 -12.64 0.76
CA ILE A 40 -2.42 -11.29 1.29
C ILE A 40 -1.18 -10.98 2.14
N LEU A 41 -0.59 -9.80 1.96
CA LEU A 41 0.39 -9.19 2.85
C LEU A 41 -0.26 -8.05 3.65
#